data_AF-A0A0D2S8I7-F1
#
_entry.id   AF-A0A0D2S8I7-F1
#
_cell.length_a   1.000
_cell.length_b   1.000
_cell.length_c   1.000
_cell.angle_alpha   90.00
_cell.angle_beta   90.00
_cell.angle_gamma   90.00
#
_symmetry.space_group_name_H-M   'P 1'
#
loop_
_entity.id
_entity.type
_entity.pdbx_description
1 polymer ?
#
loop_
_entity_poly.entity_id
_entity_poly.type
_entity_poly.pdbx_seq_one_letter_code
_entity_poly.pdbx_strand_id
1 'polypeptide(L)'
;MSPLREIVDGIHTLVAKIEDDLKVRVAEYNNVRSQLNAINRKQSGSLAVRDLSNMVKPEDIITSEHLVTLLAVVPKYSQKDWLSSYETLTTYVVPRSSKKLYEDNEYALYTVTLFGRVADNFRTSARERGFQIRDFEYSPEAQESRKQELEKLVQDQDSLRSSLLQWCYTSYGEVFSSWMHFCAVRIFAESILRYGLPPSFLACVLSPSTKGEKKVRSILEGLCDSTNSTYWKTEDEGGAMAGLGGDADTYPYVSFTINIA
;
A
#
# COMPACT_ATOMS: atom_id res chain seq x y z
N MET A 1 13.73 33.36 30.23
CA MET A 1 13.63 31.90 29.99
C MET A 1 12.18 31.59 29.74
N SER A 2 11.85 30.90 28.64
CA SER A 2 10.49 30.42 28.43
C SER A 2 10.18 29.29 29.44
N PRO A 3 8.98 29.26 30.04
CA PRO A 3 8.54 28.13 30.85
C PRO A 3 8.67 26.80 30.10
N LEU A 4 9.06 25.73 30.81
CA LEU A 4 9.20 24.39 30.24
C LEU A 4 7.92 23.92 29.51
N ARG A 5 6.76 24.30 30.04
CA ARG A 5 5.45 24.03 29.43
C ARG A 5 5.34 24.60 28.01
N GLU A 6 5.77 25.86 27.80
CA GLU A 6 5.69 26.51 26.49
C GLU A 6 6.60 25.82 25.46
N ILE A 7 7.77 25.34 25.89
CA ILE A 7 8.68 24.58 25.03
C ILE A 7 8.03 23.25 24.61
N VAL A 8 7.45 22.52 25.57
CA VAL A 8 6.74 21.26 25.32
C VAL A 8 5.56 21.45 24.37
N ASP A 9 4.73 22.47 24.61
CA ASP A 9 3.58 22.81 23.78
C ASP A 9 4.00 23.17 22.34
N GLY A 10 5.11 23.91 22.20
CA GLY A 10 5.69 24.26 20.90
C GLY A 10 6.15 23.03 20.11
N ILE A 11 6.89 22.11 20.74
CA ILE A 11 7.34 20.86 20.12
C ILE A 11 6.13 20.00 19.73
N HIS A 12 5.14 19.88 20.62
CA HIS A 12 3.93 19.11 20.36
C HIS A 12 3.17 19.64 19.13
N THR A 13 2.99 20.96 19.04
CA THR A 13 2.32 21.60 17.91
C THR A 13 3.06 21.35 16.59
N LEU A 14 4.39 21.42 16.61
CA LEU A 14 5.22 21.15 15.44
C LEU A 14 5.09 19.71 14.96
N VAL A 15 5.17 18.73 15.88
CA VAL A 15 5.03 17.30 15.53
C VAL A 15 3.62 17.00 15.02
N ALA A 16 2.58 17.56 15.64
CA ALA A 16 1.19 17.39 15.19
C ALA A 16 0.98 17.89 13.75
N LYS A 17 1.57 19.05 13.41
CA LYS A 17 1.51 19.58 12.05
C LYS A 17 2.20 18.65 11.03
N ILE A 18 3.38 18.11 11.38
CA ILE A 18 4.08 17.14 10.53
C ILE A 18 3.23 15.88 10.33
N GLU A 19 2.58 15.39 11.39
CA GLU A 19 1.69 14.23 11.30
C GLU A 19 0.51 14.47 10.35
N ASP A 20 -0.12 15.64 10.43
CA ASP A 20 -1.24 16.00 9.56
C ASP A 20 -0.80 16.14 8.09
N ASP A 21 0.33 16.78 7.84
CA ASP A 21 0.92 16.87 6.49
C ASP A 21 1.24 15.48 5.92
N LEU A 22 1.75 14.56 6.74
CA LEU A 22 1.99 13.17 6.34
C LEU A 22 0.70 12.47 5.94
N LYS A 23 -0.36 12.60 6.74
CA LYS A 23 -1.68 11.98 6.45
C LYS A 23 -2.22 12.43 5.10
N VAL A 24 -2.14 13.73 4.78
CA VAL A 24 -2.60 14.29 3.50
C VAL A 24 -1.82 13.68 2.34
N ARG A 25 -0.47 13.73 2.38
CA ARG A 25 0.38 13.20 1.29
C ARG A 25 0.21 11.70 1.09
N VAL A 26 0.05 10.94 2.18
CA VAL A 26 -0.20 9.50 2.12
C VAL A 26 -1.58 9.20 1.53
N ALA A 27 -2.61 10.00 1.85
CA ALA A 27 -3.94 9.84 1.29
C ALA A 27 -3.94 10.10 -0.23
N GLU A 28 -3.27 11.15 -0.70
CA GLU A 28 -3.11 11.47 -2.13
C GLU A 28 -2.43 10.33 -2.89
N TYR A 29 -1.27 9.85 -2.38
CA TYR A 29 -0.56 8.73 -2.98
C TYR A 29 -1.42 7.45 -3.02
N ASN A 30 -2.13 7.14 -1.93
CA ASN A 30 -2.96 5.94 -1.85
C ASN A 30 -4.16 6.00 -2.80
N ASN A 31 -4.71 7.19 -3.07
CA ASN A 31 -5.80 7.35 -4.04
C ASN A 31 -5.34 6.94 -5.45
N VAL A 32 -4.22 7.51 -5.94
CA VAL A 32 -3.66 7.17 -7.27
C VAL A 32 -3.27 5.69 -7.34
N ARG A 33 -2.62 5.17 -6.30
CA ARG A 33 -2.28 3.75 -6.21
C ARG A 33 -3.51 2.84 -6.27
N SER A 34 -4.60 3.22 -5.62
CA SER A 34 -5.86 2.47 -5.64
C SER A 34 -6.48 2.45 -7.04
N GLN A 35 -6.50 3.60 -7.72
CA GLN A 35 -6.99 3.71 -9.11
C GLN A 35 -6.19 2.81 -10.06
N LEU A 36 -4.86 2.86 -10.00
CA LEU A 36 -3.99 2.00 -10.80
C LEU A 36 -4.21 0.51 -10.51
N ASN A 37 -4.35 0.13 -9.24
CA ASN A 37 -4.62 -1.26 -8.87
C ASN A 37 -5.97 -1.74 -9.42
N ALA A 38 -6.99 -0.88 -9.44
CA ALA A 38 -8.29 -1.20 -10.03
C ALA A 38 -8.18 -1.44 -11.54
N ILE A 39 -7.39 -0.62 -12.26
CA ILE A 39 -7.13 -0.79 -13.70
C ILE A 39 -6.33 -2.08 -13.95
N ASN A 40 -5.26 -2.31 -13.20
CA ASN A 40 -4.42 -3.50 -13.35
C ASN A 40 -5.18 -4.80 -13.08
N ARG A 41 -6.14 -4.80 -12.14
CA ARG A 41 -7.03 -5.95 -11.90
C ARG A 41 -7.93 -6.23 -13.11
N LYS A 42 -8.47 -5.20 -13.77
CA LYS A 42 -9.25 -5.37 -15.02
C LYS A 42 -8.40 -5.93 -16.16
N GLN A 43 -7.09 -5.68 -16.14
CA GLN A 43 -6.15 -6.14 -17.15
C GLN A 43 -5.49 -7.50 -16.85
N SER A 44 -5.61 -8.09 -15.66
CA SER A 44 -4.89 -9.33 -15.28
C SER A 44 -5.75 -10.58 -15.12
N GLY A 45 -7.04 -10.51 -15.47
CA GLY A 45 -7.96 -11.67 -15.42
C GLY A 45 -7.84 -12.64 -16.60
N SER A 46 -8.61 -13.73 -16.58
CA SER A 46 -8.77 -14.63 -17.72
C SER A 46 -9.45 -13.94 -18.90
N LEU A 47 -9.26 -14.44 -20.13
CA LEU A 47 -9.89 -13.90 -21.34
C LEU A 47 -11.42 -13.73 -21.24
N ALA A 48 -12.09 -14.50 -20.39
CA ALA A 48 -13.52 -14.42 -20.16
C ALA A 48 -13.97 -13.07 -19.55
N VAL A 49 -13.11 -12.41 -18.76
CA VAL A 49 -13.44 -11.22 -17.97
C VAL A 49 -12.50 -10.04 -18.25
N ARG A 50 -11.26 -10.31 -18.68
CA ARG A 50 -10.22 -9.31 -18.96
C ARG A 50 -10.63 -8.31 -20.06
N ASP A 51 -10.11 -7.10 -19.95
CA ASP A 51 -10.18 -6.11 -21.02
C ASP A 51 -9.41 -6.59 -22.26
N LEU A 52 -10.09 -6.61 -23.41
CA LEU A 52 -9.56 -7.08 -24.69
C LEU A 52 -8.94 -5.95 -25.52
N SER A 53 -9.05 -4.70 -25.06
CA SER A 53 -8.60 -3.52 -25.80
C SER A 53 -7.13 -3.61 -26.24
N ASN A 54 -6.26 -4.15 -25.39
CA ASN A 54 -4.82 -4.27 -25.68
C ASN A 54 -4.47 -5.49 -26.54
N MET A 55 -5.44 -6.32 -26.89
CA MET A 55 -5.25 -7.63 -27.54
C MET A 55 -5.79 -7.67 -28.97
N VAL A 56 -6.58 -6.65 -29.34
CA VAL A 56 -7.25 -6.55 -30.63
C VAL A 56 -6.63 -5.39 -31.39
N LYS A 57 -6.11 -5.67 -32.60
CA LYS A 57 -5.58 -4.62 -33.47
C LYS A 57 -6.70 -4.06 -34.36
N PRO A 58 -6.58 -2.80 -34.84
CA PRO A 58 -7.51 -2.25 -35.81
C PRO A 58 -7.69 -3.13 -37.06
N GLU A 59 -6.61 -3.79 -37.50
CA GLU A 59 -6.62 -4.71 -38.65
C GLU A 59 -7.48 -5.96 -38.44
N ASP A 60 -7.73 -6.34 -37.19
CA ASP A 60 -8.49 -7.53 -36.82
C ASP A 60 -10.00 -7.27 -36.76
N ILE A 61 -10.44 -6.01 -36.88
CA ILE A 61 -11.85 -5.62 -36.80
C ILE A 61 -12.32 -5.03 -38.13
N ILE A 62 -13.34 -5.69 -38.68
CA ILE A 62 -14.10 -5.21 -39.83
C ILE A 62 -15.45 -4.73 -39.30
N THR A 63 -15.68 -3.42 -39.37
CA THR A 63 -16.97 -2.79 -39.10
C THR A 63 -17.41 -2.06 -40.36
N SER A 64 -18.53 -2.51 -40.94
CA SER A 64 -19.19 -1.84 -42.06
C SER A 64 -20.69 -1.69 -41.77
N GLU A 65 -21.43 -1.05 -42.68
CA GLU A 65 -22.88 -0.87 -42.52
C GLU A 65 -23.63 -2.19 -42.29
N HIS A 66 -23.10 -3.30 -42.81
CA HIS A 66 -23.77 -4.60 -42.75
C HIS A 66 -22.95 -5.69 -42.06
N LEU A 67 -21.63 -5.52 -41.92
CA LEU A 67 -20.76 -6.49 -41.29
C LEU A 67 -20.28 -6.01 -39.94
N VAL A 68 -20.29 -6.92 -38.97
CA VAL A 68 -19.74 -6.73 -37.64
C VAL A 68 -18.75 -7.85 -37.34
N THR A 69 -17.67 -7.50 -36.64
CA THR A 69 -16.72 -8.49 -36.11
C THR A 69 -17.00 -8.70 -34.63
N LEU A 70 -17.24 -9.94 -34.24
CA LEU A 70 -17.42 -10.35 -32.85
C LEU A 70 -16.17 -11.05 -32.34
N LEU A 71 -15.94 -10.97 -31.03
CA LEU A 71 -14.84 -11.65 -30.35
C LEU A 71 -15.36 -12.87 -29.60
N ALA A 72 -14.88 -14.05 -29.97
CA ALA A 72 -15.25 -15.33 -29.36
C ALA A 72 -14.14 -15.81 -28.42
N VAL A 73 -14.50 -16.03 -27.16
CA VAL A 73 -13.69 -16.69 -26.15
C VAL A 73 -14.05 -18.18 -26.16
N VAL A 74 -13.11 -18.99 -26.61
CA VAL A 74 -13.29 -20.42 -26.87
C VAL A 74 -12.40 -21.22 -25.91
N PRO A 75 -12.93 -22.21 -25.16
CA PRO A 75 -12.10 -23.07 -24.33
C PRO A 75 -11.04 -23.81 -25.16
N LYS A 76 -9.83 -23.96 -24.62
CA LYS A 76 -8.68 -24.54 -25.34
C LYS A 76 -8.97 -25.93 -25.91
N TYR A 77 -9.72 -26.76 -25.20
CA TYR A 77 -10.12 -28.09 -25.64
C TYR A 77 -11.14 -28.07 -26.80
N SER A 78 -11.89 -26.98 -26.96
CA SER A 78 -12.93 -26.83 -28.00
C SER A 78 -12.49 -26.01 -29.21
N GLN A 79 -11.21 -25.62 -29.34
CA GLN A 79 -10.73 -24.85 -30.51
C GLN A 79 -11.01 -25.56 -31.85
N LYS A 80 -10.87 -26.89 -31.89
CA LYS A 80 -11.18 -27.67 -33.10
C LYS A 80 -12.67 -27.66 -33.44
N ASP A 81 -13.52 -27.79 -32.43
CA ASP A 81 -14.97 -27.73 -32.59
C ASP A 81 -15.41 -26.35 -33.09
N TRP A 82 -14.86 -25.28 -32.51
CA TRP A 82 -15.08 -23.90 -32.97
C TRP A 82 -14.75 -23.75 -34.47
N LEU A 83 -13.54 -24.10 -34.88
CA LEU A 83 -13.10 -23.95 -36.27
C LEU A 83 -13.94 -24.78 -37.26
N SER A 84 -14.50 -25.91 -36.81
CA SER A 84 -15.35 -26.77 -37.66
C SER A 84 -16.81 -26.33 -37.72
N SER A 85 -17.30 -25.58 -36.72
CA SER A 85 -18.73 -25.32 -36.55
C SER A 85 -19.14 -23.86 -36.70
N TYR A 86 -18.24 -22.89 -36.46
CA TYR A 86 -18.59 -21.48 -36.38
C TYR A 86 -19.31 -20.95 -37.63
N GLU A 87 -18.94 -21.44 -38.82
CA GLU A 87 -19.53 -21.03 -40.11
C GLU A 87 -21.01 -21.45 -40.25
N THR A 88 -21.43 -22.46 -39.47
CA THR A 88 -22.76 -23.06 -39.55
C THR A 88 -23.65 -22.73 -38.35
N LEU A 89 -23.16 -21.95 -37.39
CA LEU A 89 -23.93 -21.57 -36.20
C LEU A 89 -25.16 -20.73 -36.56
N THR A 90 -25.03 -19.84 -37.54
CA THR A 90 -26.14 -19.07 -38.09
C THR A 90 -25.96 -18.86 -39.59
N THR A 91 -27.05 -18.51 -40.28
CA THR A 91 -26.96 -17.97 -41.63
C THR A 91 -26.22 -16.63 -41.63
N TYR A 92 -25.56 -16.29 -42.73
CA TYR A 92 -24.83 -15.01 -42.92
C TYR A 92 -23.57 -14.82 -42.05
N VAL A 93 -22.88 -15.91 -41.72
CA VAL A 93 -21.48 -15.87 -41.23
C VAL A 93 -20.53 -15.84 -42.43
N VAL A 94 -19.46 -15.03 -42.36
CA VAL A 94 -18.45 -14.98 -43.43
C VAL A 94 -17.50 -16.18 -43.27
N PRO A 95 -17.43 -17.10 -44.25
CA PRO A 95 -16.52 -18.25 -44.17
C PRO A 95 -15.06 -17.81 -44.13
N ARG A 96 -14.22 -18.60 -43.45
CA ARG A 96 -12.78 -18.32 -43.23
C ARG A 96 -12.46 -16.96 -42.59
N SER A 97 -13.43 -16.32 -41.94
CA SER A 97 -13.23 -15.05 -41.22
C SER A 97 -12.64 -15.22 -39.83
N SER A 98 -12.64 -16.44 -39.27
CA SER A 98 -12.17 -16.62 -37.90
C SER A 98 -10.65 -16.69 -37.79
N LYS A 99 -10.07 -15.77 -37.01
CA LYS A 99 -8.63 -15.67 -36.76
C LYS A 99 -8.34 -15.73 -35.27
N LYS A 100 -7.35 -16.53 -34.85
CA LYS A 100 -6.89 -16.56 -33.46
C LYS A 100 -6.05 -15.31 -33.17
N LEU A 101 -6.44 -14.52 -32.17
CA LEU A 101 -5.72 -13.33 -31.73
C LEU A 101 -4.77 -13.61 -30.57
N TYR A 102 -5.25 -14.36 -29.58
CA TYR A 102 -4.51 -14.65 -28.36
C TYR A 102 -4.96 -15.99 -27.77
N GLU A 103 -4.09 -16.61 -26.97
CA GLU A 103 -4.38 -17.83 -26.23
C GLU A 103 -3.77 -17.73 -24.83
N ASP A 104 -4.60 -17.94 -23.80
CA ASP A 104 -4.14 -18.08 -22.42
C ASP A 104 -4.10 -19.57 -22.01
N ASN A 105 -3.99 -19.86 -20.71
CA ASN A 105 -3.91 -21.24 -20.21
C ASN A 105 -5.21 -22.04 -20.42
N GLU A 106 -6.37 -21.38 -20.45
CA GLU A 106 -7.69 -22.02 -20.44
C GLU A 106 -8.50 -21.74 -21.72
N TYR A 107 -8.31 -20.59 -22.34
CA TYR A 107 -9.12 -20.04 -23.43
C TYR A 107 -8.27 -19.51 -24.59
N ALA A 108 -8.88 -19.45 -25.76
CA ALA A 108 -8.36 -18.79 -26.95
C ALA A 108 -9.37 -17.74 -27.43
N LEU A 109 -8.86 -16.57 -27.80
CA LEU A 109 -9.62 -15.47 -28.37
C LEU A 109 -9.59 -15.56 -29.89
N TYR A 110 -10.76 -15.64 -30.50
CA TYR A 110 -10.95 -15.64 -31.94
C TYR A 110 -11.78 -14.44 -32.38
N THR A 111 -11.53 -13.95 -33.60
CA THR A 111 -12.47 -13.09 -34.31
C THR A 111 -13.48 -13.93 -35.08
N VAL A 112 -14.63 -13.34 -35.41
CA VAL A 112 -15.55 -13.86 -36.41
C VAL A 112 -16.31 -12.69 -37.04
N THR A 113 -16.39 -12.66 -38.37
CA THR A 113 -17.12 -11.62 -39.08
C THR A 113 -18.43 -12.19 -39.61
N LEU A 114 -19.52 -11.48 -39.37
CA LEU A 114 -20.87 -11.87 -39.79
C LEU A 114 -21.73 -10.63 -40.05
N PHE A 115 -22.92 -10.84 -40.61
CA PHE A 115 -23.86 -9.75 -40.82
C PHE A 115 -24.46 -9.26 -39.51
N GLY A 116 -24.50 -7.95 -39.28
CA GLY A 116 -24.97 -7.36 -38.02
C GLY A 116 -26.37 -7.83 -37.59
N ARG A 117 -27.28 -8.02 -38.55
CA ARG A 117 -28.66 -8.49 -38.30
C ARG A 117 -28.77 -9.90 -37.68
N VAL A 118 -27.73 -10.72 -37.76
CA VAL A 118 -27.72 -12.09 -37.18
C VAL A 118 -26.84 -12.19 -35.93
N ALA A 119 -26.28 -11.07 -35.44
CA ALA A 119 -25.34 -11.07 -34.32
C ALA A 119 -25.93 -11.67 -33.05
N ASP A 120 -27.17 -11.35 -32.70
CA ASP A 120 -27.83 -11.88 -31.49
C ASP A 120 -28.13 -13.38 -31.60
N ASN A 121 -28.55 -13.84 -32.78
CA ASN A 121 -28.75 -15.26 -33.04
C ASN A 121 -27.43 -16.03 -32.95
N PHE A 122 -26.34 -15.43 -33.44
CA PHE A 122 -25.01 -16.03 -33.37
C PHE A 122 -24.52 -16.13 -31.93
N ARG A 123 -24.69 -15.08 -31.12
CA ARG A 123 -24.37 -15.08 -29.68
C ARG A 123 -25.10 -16.19 -28.94
N THR A 124 -26.39 -16.36 -29.22
CA THR A 124 -27.21 -17.40 -28.60
C THR A 124 -26.72 -18.80 -28.98
N SER A 125 -26.54 -19.05 -30.27
CA SER A 125 -26.09 -20.36 -30.80
C SER A 125 -24.66 -20.71 -30.35
N ALA A 126 -23.77 -19.70 -30.28
CA ALA A 126 -22.42 -19.87 -29.77
C ALA A 126 -22.43 -20.25 -28.27
N ARG A 127 -23.29 -19.59 -27.48
CA ARG A 127 -23.42 -19.86 -26.04
C ARG A 127 -23.95 -21.26 -25.76
N GLU A 128 -24.89 -21.76 -26.55
CA GLU A 128 -25.41 -23.13 -26.43
C GLU A 128 -24.32 -24.20 -26.64
N ARG A 129 -23.29 -23.89 -27.44
CA ARG A 129 -22.11 -24.74 -27.62
C ARG A 129 -20.97 -24.47 -26.62
N GLY A 130 -21.20 -23.60 -25.64
CA GLY A 130 -20.21 -23.26 -24.62
C GLY A 130 -19.15 -22.24 -25.08
N PHE A 131 -19.37 -21.54 -26.19
CA PHE A 131 -18.52 -20.43 -26.62
C PHE A 131 -19.07 -19.11 -26.07
N GLN A 132 -18.20 -18.28 -25.50
CA GLN A 132 -18.60 -16.97 -24.98
C GLN A 132 -18.28 -15.90 -26.02
N ILE A 133 -19.28 -15.13 -26.45
CA ILE A 133 -19.06 -13.96 -27.30
C ILE A 133 -18.94 -12.72 -26.42
N ARG A 134 -17.87 -11.94 -26.58
CA ARG A 134 -17.60 -10.71 -25.86
C ARG A 134 -18.10 -9.52 -26.67
N ASP A 135 -18.89 -8.67 -26.01
CA ASP A 135 -19.22 -7.35 -26.54
C ASP A 135 -17.96 -6.50 -26.56
N PHE A 136 -17.54 -6.10 -27.76
CA PHE A 136 -16.39 -5.25 -27.96
C PHE A 136 -16.65 -4.31 -29.13
N GLU A 137 -16.68 -3.02 -28.82
CA GLU A 137 -16.75 -1.96 -29.81
C GLU A 137 -15.38 -1.33 -29.93
N TYR A 138 -14.80 -1.40 -31.13
CA TYR A 138 -13.50 -0.81 -31.39
C TYR A 138 -13.67 0.69 -31.61
N SER A 139 -13.21 1.48 -30.64
CA SER A 139 -12.98 2.92 -30.81
C SER A 139 -11.50 3.22 -30.57
N PRO A 140 -10.75 3.63 -31.60
CA PRO A 140 -9.33 3.98 -31.44
C PRO A 140 -9.16 5.18 -30.50
N GLU A 141 -10.10 6.14 -30.50
CA GLU A 141 -10.08 7.30 -29.61
C GLU A 141 -10.22 6.88 -28.14
N ALA A 142 -11.14 5.96 -27.84
CA ALA A 142 -11.35 5.46 -26.48
C ALA A 142 -10.19 4.59 -25.98
N GLN A 143 -9.51 3.86 -26.87
CA GLN A 143 -8.33 3.07 -26.52
C GLN A 143 -7.13 3.97 -26.22
N GLU A 144 -6.85 4.94 -27.09
CA GLU A 144 -5.76 5.88 -26.91
C GLU A 144 -5.96 6.73 -25.66
N SER A 145 -7.19 7.23 -25.41
CA SER A 145 -7.52 7.97 -24.19
C SER A 145 -7.26 7.16 -22.92
N ARG A 146 -7.66 5.88 -22.87
CA ARG A 146 -7.39 4.99 -21.73
C ARG A 146 -5.91 4.70 -21.53
N LYS A 147 -5.17 4.55 -22.63
CA LYS A 147 -3.72 4.34 -22.58
C LYS A 147 -3.01 5.58 -22.01
N GLN A 148 -3.37 6.76 -22.49
CA GLN A 148 -2.83 8.03 -21.97
C GLN A 148 -3.19 8.25 -20.49
N GLU A 149 -4.42 7.91 -20.09
CA GLU A 149 -4.84 7.97 -18.68
C GLU A 149 -4.00 7.03 -17.80
N LEU A 150 -3.76 5.80 -18.26
CA LEU A 150 -2.92 4.83 -17.55
C LEU A 150 -1.47 5.32 -17.43
N GLU A 151 -0.87 5.79 -18.52
CA GLU A 151 0.49 6.34 -18.53
C GLU A 151 0.61 7.53 -17.58
N LYS A 152 -0.37 8.43 -17.60
CA LYS A 152 -0.44 9.56 -16.68
C LYS A 152 -0.54 9.11 -15.23
N LEU A 153 -1.41 8.15 -14.91
CA LEU A 153 -1.55 7.65 -13.54
C LEU A 153 -0.27 6.99 -13.04
N VAL A 154 0.44 6.24 -13.88
CA VAL A 154 1.75 5.65 -13.55
C VAL A 154 2.77 6.75 -13.25
N GLN A 155 2.85 7.77 -14.10
CA GLN A 155 3.74 8.90 -13.89
C GLN A 155 3.40 9.68 -12.61
N ASP A 156 2.12 9.91 -12.35
CA ASP A 156 1.62 10.58 -11.14
C ASP A 156 1.97 9.76 -9.89
N GLN A 157 1.82 8.42 -9.95
CA GLN A 157 2.19 7.53 -8.84
C GLN A 157 3.68 7.64 -8.50
N ASP A 158 4.55 7.59 -9.51
CA ASP A 158 6.00 7.64 -9.31
C ASP A 158 6.46 9.02 -8.82
N SER A 159 5.86 10.09 -9.36
CA SER A 159 6.08 11.46 -8.92
C SER A 159 5.68 11.66 -7.45
N LEU A 160 4.45 11.27 -7.10
CA LEU A 160 3.94 11.37 -5.72
C LEU A 160 4.75 10.52 -4.76
N ARG A 161 5.14 9.30 -5.16
CA ARG A 161 6.01 8.44 -4.35
C ARG A 161 7.35 9.10 -4.06
N SER A 162 7.99 9.66 -5.08
CA SER A 162 9.29 10.31 -4.95
C SER A 162 9.21 11.55 -4.06
N SER A 163 8.18 12.38 -4.26
CA SER A 163 7.90 13.56 -3.45
C SER A 163 7.61 13.19 -1.98
N LEU A 164 6.80 12.16 -1.74
CA LEU A 164 6.49 11.66 -0.40
C LEU A 164 7.74 11.14 0.30
N LEU A 165 8.57 10.33 -0.37
CA LEU A 165 9.81 9.81 0.21
C LEU A 165 10.78 10.94 0.57
N GLN A 166 11.00 11.90 -0.33
CA GLN A 166 11.87 13.04 -0.08
C GLN A 166 11.40 13.86 1.13
N TRP A 167 10.08 14.08 1.22
CA TRP A 167 9.48 14.76 2.35
C TRP A 167 9.67 13.96 3.65
N CYS A 168 9.42 12.65 3.64
CA CYS A 168 9.63 11.78 4.80
C CYS A 168 11.08 11.81 5.29
N TYR A 169 12.08 11.79 4.40
CA TYR A 169 13.48 11.89 4.80
C TYR A 169 13.82 13.22 5.47
N THR A 170 13.24 14.31 4.97
CA THR A 170 13.43 15.65 5.56
C THR A 170 12.76 15.75 6.93
N SER A 171 11.49 15.31 7.02
CA SER A 171 10.69 15.44 8.23
C SER A 171 11.06 14.44 9.33
N TYR A 172 11.63 13.28 8.98
CA TYR A 172 12.07 12.29 9.96
C TYR A 172 13.06 12.87 10.97
N GLY A 173 14.03 13.67 10.50
CA GLY A 173 15.01 14.31 11.37
C GLY A 173 14.36 15.25 12.39
N GLU A 174 13.35 16.01 11.97
CA GLU A 174 12.61 16.92 12.85
C GLU A 174 11.80 16.18 13.90
N VAL A 175 11.08 15.12 13.50
CA VAL A 175 10.29 14.29 14.41
C VAL A 175 11.19 13.54 15.39
N PHE A 176 12.29 12.96 14.91
CA PHE A 176 13.25 12.24 15.76
C PHE A 176 13.91 13.20 16.76
N SER A 177 14.34 14.38 16.31
CA SER A 177 14.87 15.43 17.19
C SER A 177 13.84 15.83 18.23
N SER A 178 12.59 16.08 17.84
CA SER A 178 11.49 16.41 18.75
C SER A 178 11.25 15.32 19.80
N TRP A 179 11.32 14.05 19.41
CA TRP A 179 11.23 12.92 20.33
C TRP A 179 12.38 12.90 21.35
N MET A 180 13.61 13.16 20.90
CA MET A 180 14.77 13.26 21.81
C MET A 180 14.64 14.43 22.79
N HIS A 181 14.07 15.57 22.36
CA HIS A 181 13.76 16.68 23.26
C HIS A 181 12.74 16.26 24.33
N PHE A 182 11.68 15.54 23.97
CA PHE A 182 10.74 14.99 24.97
C PHE A 182 11.42 14.03 25.95
N CYS A 183 12.36 13.19 25.49
CA CYS A 183 13.14 12.32 26.36
C CYS A 183 13.98 13.13 27.36
N ALA A 184 14.65 14.19 26.89
CA ALA A 184 15.44 15.07 27.74
C ALA A 184 14.57 15.80 28.78
N VAL A 185 13.42 16.33 28.38
CA VAL A 185 12.45 16.97 29.28
C VAL A 185 11.95 15.99 30.33
N ARG A 186 11.65 14.74 29.94
CA ARG A 186 11.20 13.69 30.85
C ARG A 186 12.27 13.34 31.88
N ILE A 187 13.51 13.10 31.44
CA ILE A 187 14.64 12.81 32.33
C ILE A 187 14.87 13.97 33.30
N PHE A 188 14.82 15.21 32.81
CA PHE A 188 14.99 16.41 33.63
C PHE A 188 13.90 16.54 34.70
N ALA A 189 12.62 16.42 34.32
CA ALA A 189 11.50 16.52 35.24
C ALA A 189 11.55 15.42 36.30
N GLU A 190 11.82 14.18 35.89
CA GLU A 190 11.92 13.04 36.82
C GLU A 190 13.13 13.16 37.76
N SER A 191 14.26 13.68 37.27
CA SER A 191 15.44 13.94 38.11
C SER A 191 15.18 15.01 39.17
N ILE A 192 14.43 16.06 38.84
CA ILE A 192 13.99 17.06 39.85
C ILE A 192 13.05 16.42 40.88
N LEU A 193 12.11 15.59 40.43
CA LEU A 193 11.16 14.93 41.34
C LEU A 193 11.86 13.92 42.27
N ARG A 194 12.87 13.19 41.79
CA ARG A 194 13.57 12.18 42.58
C ARG A 194 14.73 12.74 43.42
N TYR A 195 15.49 13.69 42.89
CA TYR A 195 16.71 14.19 43.53
C TYR A 195 16.56 15.58 44.15
N GLY A 196 15.47 16.29 43.85
CA GLY A 196 15.17 17.60 44.41
C GLY A 196 15.92 18.76 43.74
N LEU A 197 15.88 19.91 44.41
CA LEU A 197 16.53 21.15 43.97
C LEU A 197 17.74 21.47 44.85
N PRO A 198 18.79 22.12 44.31
CA PRO A 198 18.94 22.55 42.91
C PRO A 198 19.20 21.38 41.94
N PRO A 199 18.92 21.53 40.62
CA PRO A 199 19.10 20.45 39.64
C PRO A 199 20.59 20.21 39.35
N SER A 200 21.24 19.46 40.24
CA SER A 200 22.64 19.06 40.15
C SER A 200 22.72 17.56 39.88
N PHE A 201 22.56 17.18 38.62
CA PHE A 201 22.61 15.80 38.17
C PHE A 201 23.30 15.68 36.81
N LEU A 202 23.94 14.54 36.57
CA LEU A 202 24.58 14.20 35.30
C LEU A 202 23.67 13.22 34.55
N ALA A 203 23.16 13.64 33.39
CA ALA A 203 22.43 12.75 32.48
C ALA A 203 23.39 12.16 31.45
N CYS A 204 23.28 10.84 31.22
CA CYS A 204 24.11 10.10 30.28
C CYS A 204 23.24 9.28 29.33
N VAL A 205 23.66 9.19 28.06
CA VAL A 205 23.06 8.26 27.08
C VAL A 205 23.98 7.04 26.97
N LEU A 206 23.40 5.86 27.11
CA LEU A 206 24.12 4.59 27.02
C LEU A 206 23.54 3.76 25.88
N SER A 207 24.41 3.18 25.04
CA SER A 207 24.04 2.22 24.00
C SER A 207 24.72 0.87 24.30
N PRO A 208 24.20 0.12 25.30
CA PRO A 208 24.72 -1.20 25.60
C PRO A 208 24.36 -2.19 24.49
N SER A 209 25.20 -3.21 24.30
CA SER A 209 24.80 -4.36 23.46
C SER A 209 23.61 -5.09 24.09
N THR A 210 22.77 -5.73 23.27
CA THR A 210 21.57 -6.47 23.72
C THR A 210 21.87 -7.51 24.81
N LYS A 211 23.04 -8.17 24.74
CA LYS A 211 23.49 -9.13 25.76
C LYS A 211 24.10 -8.47 27.00
N GLY A 212 24.59 -7.24 26.86
CA GLY A 212 25.29 -6.50 27.91
C GLY A 212 24.37 -5.65 28.79
N GLU A 213 23.13 -5.39 28.38
CA GLU A 213 22.20 -4.52 29.08
C GLU A 213 22.01 -4.91 30.56
N LYS A 214 21.73 -6.19 30.85
CA LYS A 214 21.57 -6.68 32.23
C LYS A 214 22.79 -6.41 33.11
N LYS A 215 24.00 -6.59 32.55
CA LYS A 215 25.25 -6.34 33.26
C LYS A 215 25.45 -4.85 33.53
N VAL A 216 25.14 -3.99 32.56
CA VAL A 216 25.24 -2.54 32.72
C VAL A 216 24.26 -2.04 33.79
N ARG A 217 23.01 -2.52 33.77
CA ARG A 217 22.01 -2.18 34.79
C ARG A 217 22.46 -2.58 36.20
N SER A 218 22.96 -3.81 36.38
CA SER A 218 23.51 -4.27 37.67
C SER A 218 24.69 -3.42 38.17
N ILE A 219 25.60 -2.98 37.28
CA ILE A 219 26.71 -2.09 37.67
C ILE A 219 26.18 -0.72 38.10
N LEU A 220 25.25 -0.14 37.34
CA LEU A 220 24.66 1.17 37.67
C LEU A 220 23.88 1.13 38.99
N GLU A 221 23.15 0.05 39.26
CA GLU A 221 22.45 -0.16 40.53
C GLU A 221 23.43 -0.12 41.72
N GLY A 222 24.58 -0.79 41.61
CA GLY A 222 25.61 -0.78 42.65
C GLY A 222 26.29 0.59 42.82
N LEU A 223 26.44 1.37 41.76
CA LEU A 223 27.04 2.70 41.81
C LEU A 223 26.09 3.78 42.34
N CYS A 224 24.78 3.62 42.13
CA CYS A 224 23.75 4.58 42.51
C CYS A 224 23.11 4.31 43.88
N ASP A 225 23.69 3.42 44.69
CA ASP A 225 23.19 3.06 46.01
C ASP A 225 23.40 4.21 47.02
N SER A 226 22.40 5.07 47.11
CA SER A 226 22.33 6.21 48.05
C SER A 226 21.06 6.14 48.88
N THR A 227 21.00 6.84 50.01
CA THR A 227 19.86 6.85 50.94
C THR A 227 18.51 7.18 50.26
N ASN A 228 18.53 7.98 49.18
CA ASN A 228 17.33 8.35 48.42
C ASN A 228 16.94 7.30 47.36
N SER A 229 17.86 6.42 46.98
CA SER A 229 17.63 5.36 46.00
C SER A 229 16.84 4.19 46.56
N THR A 230 16.85 4.00 47.89
CA THR A 230 16.12 2.94 48.60
C THR A 230 14.61 3.04 48.40
N TYR A 231 14.06 4.25 48.27
CA TYR A 231 12.63 4.47 47.97
C TYR A 231 12.20 3.99 46.58
N TRP A 232 13.16 3.76 45.68
CA TRP A 232 12.94 3.35 44.29
C TRP A 232 13.53 1.97 44.00
N LYS A 233 14.07 1.28 45.00
CA LYS A 233 14.41 -0.14 44.89
C LYS A 233 13.13 -0.92 45.12
N THR A 234 12.75 -1.74 44.15
CA THR A 234 11.75 -2.79 44.38
C THR A 234 12.42 -3.83 45.29
N GLU A 235 12.03 -3.88 46.56
CA GLU A 235 12.28 -5.06 47.38
C GLU A 235 11.49 -6.20 46.74
N ASP A 236 12.19 -7.27 46.41
CA ASP A 236 11.65 -8.50 45.83
C ASP A 236 10.86 -9.27 46.91
N GLU A 237 9.85 -8.63 47.52
CA GLU A 237 8.80 -9.25 48.34
C GLU A 237 7.81 -8.18 48.87
N GLY A 238 6.59 -8.13 48.32
CA GLY A 238 5.41 -7.67 49.08
C GLY A 238 5.01 -6.19 49.02
N GLY A 239 4.27 -5.84 47.96
CA GLY A 239 3.05 -4.99 47.97
C GLY A 239 2.98 -3.68 48.79
N ALA A 240 2.74 -2.55 48.09
CA ALA A 240 1.68 -1.57 48.42
C ALA A 240 1.70 -0.24 47.62
N MET A 241 2.57 -0.05 46.61
CA MET A 241 2.54 1.18 45.78
C MET A 241 2.47 0.94 44.25
N ALA A 242 1.97 -0.22 43.85
CA ALA A 242 1.68 -0.55 42.45
C ALA A 242 0.37 0.09 41.93
N GLY A 243 0.19 1.40 42.14
CA GLY A 243 -1.09 2.08 41.97
C GLY A 243 -1.26 3.02 40.78
N LEU A 244 -0.20 3.60 40.20
CA LEU A 244 -0.37 4.76 39.29
C LEU A 244 0.60 4.87 38.09
N GLY A 245 1.31 3.80 37.71
CA GLY A 245 2.11 3.82 36.47
C GLY A 245 2.57 2.41 36.11
N GLY A 246 2.07 1.87 35.00
CA GLY A 246 2.26 0.46 34.63
C GLY A 246 3.72 0.03 34.44
N ASP A 247 4.00 -1.25 34.72
CA ASP A 247 5.21 -2.06 34.43
C ASP A 247 6.46 -1.31 33.95
N ALA A 248 6.88 -0.31 34.72
CA ALA A 248 8.14 0.37 34.50
C ALA A 248 9.16 -0.31 35.38
N ASP A 249 10.14 -0.97 34.75
CA ASP A 249 11.34 -1.45 35.44
C ASP A 249 11.87 -0.31 36.33
N THR A 250 11.75 -0.49 37.65
CA THR A 250 12.06 0.57 38.60
C THR A 250 13.53 0.46 38.98
N TYR A 251 14.33 1.41 38.50
CA TYR A 251 15.74 1.49 38.83
C TYR A 251 15.98 2.50 39.97
N PRO A 252 17.03 2.30 40.80
CA PRO A 252 17.44 3.24 41.86
C PRO A 252 17.88 4.61 41.34
N TYR A 253 17.99 4.77 40.02
CA TYR A 253 18.30 6.00 39.29
C TYR A 253 17.22 6.28 38.23
N VAL A 254 17.08 7.54 37.81
CA VAL A 254 16.23 7.91 36.67
C VAL A 254 16.75 7.24 35.40
N SER A 255 15.90 6.42 34.78
CA SER A 255 16.24 5.64 33.59
C SER A 255 15.10 5.71 32.59
N PHE A 256 15.44 5.93 31.32
CA PHE A 256 14.50 5.87 30.22
C PHE A 256 15.10 5.05 29.07
N THR A 257 14.42 3.97 28.67
CA THR A 257 14.86 3.12 27.57
C THR A 257 14.29 3.66 26.25
N ILE A 258 15.18 3.96 25.30
CA ILE A 258 14.81 4.38 23.94
C ILE A 258 15.00 3.18 23.02
N ASN A 259 13.90 2.65 22.49
CA ASN A 259 13.94 1.57 21.51
C ASN A 259 14.04 2.17 20.11
N ILE A 260 15.22 2.07 19.51
CA ILE A 260 15.46 2.40 18.11
C ILE A 260 15.33 1.09 17.32
N ALA A 261 14.30 0.99 16.48
CA ALA A 261 14.02 -0.19 15.66
C ALA A 261 14.99 -0.29 14.47
#